data_AF-W1YR81-F1
#
_entry.id   AF-W1YR81-F1
#
_cell.length_a   1.000
_cell.length_b   1.000
_cell.length_c   1.000
_cell.angle_alpha   90.00
_cell.angle_beta   90.00
_cell.angle_gamma   90.00
#
_symmetry.space_group_name_H-M   'P 1'
#
loop_
_entity.id
_entity.type
_entity.pdbx_description
1 polymer ?
#
loop_
_entity_poly.entity_id
_entity_poly.type
_entity_poly.pdbx_seq_one_letter_code
_entity_poly.pdbx_strand_id
1 'polypeptide(L)' 'KIATLIHHFGEQIIDFVAGDATTDVKALALTYLELTVLSYPAAAITLIGSGALRGAGNTKIPLLINGSL' A
#
# COMPACT_ATOMS: atom_id res chain seq x y z
N LYS A 1 -2.63 12.97 6.98
CA LYS A 1 -3.64 13.08 5.89
C LYS A 1 -4.12 11.69 5.46
N ILE A 2 -3.28 10.79 4.91
CA ILE A 2 -3.71 9.44 4.51
C ILE A 2 -3.87 8.48 5.71
N ALA A 3 -2.90 8.44 6.64
CA ALA A 3 -3.01 7.62 7.85
C ALA A 3 -4.26 7.95 8.69
N THR A 4 -4.58 9.24 8.83
CA THR A 4 -5.79 9.71 9.51
C THR A 4 -7.06 9.25 8.81
N LEU A 5 -7.07 9.20 7.48
CA LEU A 5 -8.20 8.71 6.69
C LEU A 5 -8.37 7.20 6.90
N ILE A 6 -7.28 6.45 6.90
CA ILE A 6 -7.30 5.00 7.15
C ILE A 6 -7.74 4.70 8.58
N HIS A 7 -7.32 5.48 9.57
CA HIS A 7 -7.77 5.30 10.95
C HIS A 7 -9.28 5.54 11.12
N HIS A 8 -9.86 6.48 10.35
CA HIS A 8 -11.29 6.78 10.46
C HIS A 8 -12.19 5.88 9.60
N PHE A 9 -11.71 5.48 8.42
CA PHE A 9 -12.50 4.71 7.44
C PHE A 9 -12.05 3.24 7.31
N GLY A 10 -10.98 2.82 7.99
CA GLY A 10 -10.38 1.50 7.84
C GLY A 10 -11.33 0.36 8.18
N GLU A 11 -12.09 0.50 9.27
CA GLU A 11 -13.12 -0.48 9.65
C GLU A 11 -14.20 -0.59 8.57
N GLN A 12 -14.70 0.54 8.05
CA GLN A 12 -15.72 0.55 7.01
C GLN A 12 -15.22 -0.06 5.69
N ILE A 13 -13.95 0.18 5.34
CA ILE A 13 -13.31 -0.43 4.18
C ILE A 13 -13.24 -1.95 4.36
N ILE A 14 -12.85 -2.43 5.54
CA ILE A 14 -12.70 -3.85 5.83
C ILE A 14 -14.07 -4.54 5.87
N ASP A 15 -15.07 -3.92 6.49
CA ASP A 15 -16.43 -4.45 6.51
C ASP A 15 -17.06 -4.49 5.11
N PHE A 16 -16.76 -3.50 4.28
CA PHE A 16 -17.21 -3.49 2.89
C PHE A 16 -16.55 -4.60 2.04
N VAL A 17 -15.24 -4.83 2.22
CA VAL A 17 -14.47 -5.79 1.42
C VAL A 17 -14.62 -7.23 1.92
N ALA A 18 -14.72 -7.42 3.24
CA ALA A 18 -14.66 -8.71 3.91
C ALA A 18 -15.81 -8.90 4.91
N GLY A 19 -17.03 -8.51 4.52
CA GLY A 19 -18.22 -8.49 5.38
C GLY A 19 -18.48 -9.79 6.16
N ASP A 20 -18.34 -10.95 5.51
CA ASP A 20 -18.59 -12.27 6.11
C ASP A 20 -17.39 -12.83 6.92
N ALA A 21 -16.28 -12.10 7.01
CA ALA A 21 -15.11 -12.53 7.77
C ALA A 21 -15.33 -12.45 9.29
N THR A 22 -14.65 -13.31 10.04
CA THR A 22 -14.70 -13.29 11.51
C THR A 22 -14.12 -11.98 12.06
N THR A 23 -14.59 -11.58 13.25
CA THR A 23 -14.14 -10.35 13.92
C THR A 23 -12.62 -10.31 14.10
N ASP A 24 -12.00 -11.44 14.44
CA ASP A 24 -10.54 -11.51 14.64
C ASP A 24 -9.76 -11.25 13.35
N VAL A 25 -10.25 -11.76 12.21
CA VAL A 25 -9.63 -11.51 10.90
C VAL A 25 -9.73 -10.04 10.53
N LYS A 26 -10.88 -9.41 10.78
CA LYS A 26 -11.08 -7.98 10.50
C LYS A 26 -10.19 -7.10 11.38
N ALA A 27 -10.02 -7.44 12.66
CA ALA A 27 -9.13 -6.71 13.56
C ALA A 27 -7.65 -6.81 13.14
N LEU A 28 -7.20 -7.99 12.70
CA LEU A 28 -5.87 -8.18 12.14
C LEU A 28 -5.69 -7.40 10.83
N ALA A 29 -6.70 -7.40 9.96
CA ALA A 29 -6.68 -6.63 8.72
C ALA A 29 -6.58 -5.12 9.00
N LEU A 30 -7.29 -4.61 10.02
CA LEU A 30 -7.22 -3.20 10.42
C LEU A 30 -5.81 -2.85 10.91
N THR A 31 -5.27 -3.68 11.80
CA THR A 31 -3.90 -3.51 12.32
C THR A 31 -2.87 -3.49 11.19
N TYR A 32 -3.00 -4.40 10.23
CA TYR A 32 -2.12 -4.46 9.06
C TYR A 32 -2.26 -3.20 8.20
N LEU A 33 -3.49 -2.75 7.95
CA LEU A 33 -3.76 -1.55 7.14
C LEU A 33 -3.18 -0.29 7.78
N GLU A 34 -3.33 -0.13 9.09
CA GLU A 34 -2.76 0.99 9.85
C GLU A 34 -1.23 0.97 9.89
N LEU A 35 -0.62 -0.22 9.95
CA LEU A 35 0.84 -0.32 9.93
C LEU A 35 1.40 -0.01 8.54
N THR A 36 0.78 -0.55 7.49
CA THR A 36 1.29 -0.43 6.12
C THR A 36 1.09 0.96 5.52
N VAL A 37 0.09 1.72 5.96
CA VAL A 37 -0.14 3.08 5.46
C VAL A 37 1.05 4.02 5.70
N LEU A 38 1.87 3.74 6.72
CA LEU A 38 3.09 4.48 7.00
C LEU A 38 4.13 4.32 5.89
N SER A 39 4.12 3.17 5.20
CA SER A 39 5.05 2.85 4.11
C SER A 39 4.57 3.35 2.74
N TYR A 40 3.28 3.69 2.60
CA TYR A 40 2.68 4.06 1.31
C TYR A 40 3.30 5.29 0.65
N PRO A 41 3.71 6.36 1.36
CA PRO A 41 4.42 7.47 0.74
C PRO A 41 5.73 7.06 0.07
N ALA A 42 6.50 6.18 0.73
CA ALA A 42 7.74 5.65 0.15
C ALA A 42 7.45 4.77 -1.07
N ALA A 43 6.44 3.88 -0.98
CA ALA A 43 6.02 3.05 -2.10
C ALA A 43 5.56 3.88 -3.31
N ALA A 44 4.83 4.99 -3.08
CA ALA A 44 4.39 5.89 -4.14
C ALA A 44 5.57 6.54 -4.87
N ILE A 45 6.60 7.01 -4.13
CA ILE A 45 7.82 7.58 -4.73
C ILE A 45 8.53 6.54 -5.59
N THR A 46 8.72 5.32 -5.06
CA THR A 46 9.35 4.22 -5.80
C THR A 46 8.60 3.89 -7.08
N LEU A 47 7.26 3.83 -7.02
CA LEU A 47 6.42 3.53 -8.18
C LEU A 47 6.50 4.62 -9.25
N ILE A 48 6.37 5.89 -8.85
CA ILE A 48 6.43 7.03 -9.77
C ILE A 48 7.81 7.13 -10.41
N GLY A 49 8.88 7.06 -9.61
CA GLY A 49 10.26 7.11 -10.10
C GLY A 49 10.56 5.95 -11.05
N SER A 50 10.12 4.74 -10.71
CA SER A 50 10.25 3.56 -11.58
C SER A 50 9.52 3.74 -12.91
N GLY A 51 8.32 4.32 -12.91
CA GLY A 51 7.56 4.62 -14.11
C GLY A 51 8.23 5.65 -15.01
N ALA A 52 8.72 6.75 -14.42
CA ALA A 52 9.42 7.81 -15.13
C ALA A 52 10.70 7.29 -15.81
N LEU A 53 11.50 6.51 -15.09
CA LEU A 53 12.73 5.91 -15.62
C LEU A 53 12.47 4.95 -16.77
N ARG A 54 11.44 4.08 -16.67
CA ARG A 54 11.04 3.21 -17.79
C ARG A 54 10.59 4.03 -18.99
N GLY A 55 9.81 5.10 -18.80
CA GLY A 55 9.36 5.99 -19.87
C GLY A 55 10.50 6.75 -20.56
N ALA A 56 11.58 7.03 -19.85
CA ALA A 56 12.81 7.61 -20.41
C ALA A 56 13.72 6.58 -21.10
N GLY A 57 13.33 5.31 -21.17
CA GLY A 57 14.12 4.22 -21.75
C GLY A 57 15.13 3.58 -20.79
N ASN A 58 15.21 4.03 -19.55
CA ASN A 58 16.10 3.45 -18.53
C ASN A 58 15.36 2.41 -17.67
N THR A 59 15.31 1.17 -18.16
CA THR A 59 14.57 0.07 -17.53
C THR A 59 15.39 -0.71 -16.49
N LYS A 60 16.73 -0.64 -16.54
CA LYS A 60 17.62 -1.39 -15.64
C LYS A 60 17.56 -0.88 -14.20
N ILE A 61 17.46 0.44 -14.00
CA ILE A 61 17.41 1.04 -12.67
C ILE A 61 16.13 0.67 -11.91
N PRO A 62 14.92 0.77 -12.50
CA PRO A 62 13.69 0.28 -11.89
C PRO A 62 13.71 -1.20 -11.49
N LEU A 63 14.35 -2.06 -12.30
CA LEU A 63 14.46 -3.50 -12.05
C LEU A 63 15.27 -3.79 -10.77
N LEU A 64 16.37 -3.07 -10.58
CA LEU A 64 17.21 -3.19 -9.37
C LEU A 64 16.50 -2.67 -8.12
N ILE A 65 15.80 -1.53 -8.23
CA ILE A 65 15.10 -0.90 -7.09
C ILE A 65 13.93 -1.76 -6.61
N ASN A 66 13.18 -2.37 -7.54
CA ASN A 66 12.04 -3.22 -7.19
C ASN A 66 12.43 -4.66 -6.82
N GLY A 67 13.73 -5.00 -6.89
CA GLY A 67 14.25 -6.28 -6.40
C GLY A 67 13.73 -7.52 -7.13
N SER A 68 13.33 -7.40 -8.40
CA SER A 68 12.86 -8.54 -9.21
C SER A 68 14.00 -9.29 -9.92
N LEU A 69 15.20 -9.33 -9.33
CA LEU A 69 16.41 -10.00 -9.80
C LEU A 69 16.86 -11.04 -8.77
#